data_AF-U7PPH0-F1
#
_entry.id   AF-U7PPH0-F1
#
_cell.length_a   1.000
_cell.length_b   1.000
_cell.length_c   1.000
_cell.angle_alpha   90.00
_cell.angle_beta   90.00
_cell.angle_gamma   90.00
#
_symmetry.space_group_name_H-M   'P 1'
#
loop_
_entity.id
_entity.type
_entity.pdbx_description
1 polymer ?
#
loop_
_entity_poly.entity_id
_entity_poly.type
_entity_poly.pdbx_seq_one_letter_code
_entity_poly.pdbx_strand_id
1 'polypeptide(L)'
;MPHMPRRALSLATLAALAVPALAAGKLNVYWGQSGDRTLAQVCQEDALDYVTLSFINESPENDGATNYPGMEFAAHCPGTMYEVDGEASNLIKGCTDIQEGIPVCQALGTKVLLSIGGVFDTVLANYNVTTEANGRYFADFLWGAFGPYNATFGGPRPFDLGATVHNAVDGFDFDIEAIFPSEAPWIALIDQLRGYWAADAPYLVTGAPQCPIVSDASLPMKHMIAEAQFDLIWVQFYNNPECDGTTSAFNFDEWVDFLPGTRSAHAQLYIGLPADQGASGYLDEATLRSILNTYGTSPSFGGVMLWDEYLSYTNTNASATSTESYADLVKEVLAGVPTPSPSSSSSLSSSVPATSSVSSTSSPSSTPSPTPCSNPYTVQPTDDCYDIAAAHNTTVGQILALNPALNRFCDLTAGQAICLPEQCTRYYTVVPQDTCYKIDTLFGISFDQLLAWNPNAINADCTNLNVGQVLCVSTGNTTTSASSSATSSTAPTSSSAASASASPTPVACAKYYTVAGGDSCYKIDTKYGLTFAELQALNPTVGINKDCTNLQPGEVLCVAAVLPSSSASASTSSRVSSSVSVPLSTGATTSYSSATSYSSGFSTITTSSQSYIWSNSTSVGTSSMLSIN
;
A
#
# COMPACT_ATOMS: atom_id res chain seq x y z
N MET A 1 -20.19 -58.04 56.67
CA MET A 1 -21.62 -58.29 56.38
C MET A 1 -22.18 -57.06 55.67
N PRO A 2 -22.92 -57.21 54.57
CA PRO A 2 -22.61 -56.50 53.33
C PRO A 2 -23.66 -55.44 52.97
N HIS A 3 -23.23 -54.25 52.54
CA HIS A 3 -24.10 -53.32 51.81
C HIS A 3 -23.40 -52.78 50.56
N MET A 4 -23.83 -53.38 49.45
CA MET A 4 -23.93 -52.96 48.04
C MET A 4 -23.16 -51.72 47.52
N PRO A 5 -22.55 -51.83 46.32
CA PRO A 5 -21.94 -50.70 45.64
C PRO A 5 -23.00 -49.81 44.97
N ARG A 6 -22.94 -48.50 45.23
CA ARG A 6 -23.72 -47.50 44.48
C ARG A 6 -23.14 -47.37 43.08
N ARG A 7 -23.99 -47.67 42.08
CA ARG A 7 -23.75 -47.40 40.66
C ARG A 7 -23.41 -45.92 40.46
N ALA A 8 -22.26 -45.65 39.87
CA ALA A 8 -21.94 -44.35 39.31
C ALA A 8 -22.86 -44.09 38.10
N LEU A 9 -23.65 -43.02 38.19
CA LEU A 9 -24.32 -42.43 37.03
C LEU A 9 -23.24 -41.70 36.23
N SER A 10 -22.87 -42.23 35.05
CA SER A 10 -22.12 -41.46 34.07
C SER A 10 -23.02 -40.38 33.50
N LEU A 11 -22.76 -39.13 33.90
CA LEU A 11 -23.27 -37.95 33.19
C LEU A 11 -22.60 -37.94 31.81
N ALA A 12 -23.36 -38.26 30.76
CA ALA A 12 -22.96 -37.96 29.40
C ALA A 12 -23.07 -36.45 29.21
N THR A 13 -21.95 -35.74 29.31
CA THR A 13 -21.83 -34.36 28.84
C THR A 13 -22.02 -34.36 27.33
N LEU A 14 -23.18 -33.87 26.85
CA LEU A 14 -23.31 -33.40 25.48
C LEU A 14 -22.32 -32.25 25.31
N ALA A 15 -21.18 -32.52 24.67
CA ALA A 15 -20.39 -31.47 24.07
C ALA A 15 -21.21 -30.95 22.89
N ALA A 16 -21.85 -29.80 23.08
CA ALA A 16 -22.31 -29.02 21.94
C ALA A 16 -21.05 -28.66 21.15
N LEU A 17 -20.88 -29.29 19.99
CA LEU A 17 -19.95 -28.82 18.98
C LEU A 17 -20.41 -27.40 18.63
N ALA A 18 -19.72 -26.40 19.18
CA ALA A 18 -19.79 -25.05 18.66
C ALA A 18 -19.27 -25.13 17.22
N VAL A 19 -20.19 -25.11 16.26
CA VAL A 19 -19.83 -24.76 14.89
C VAL A 19 -19.16 -23.39 15.00
N PRO A 20 -17.90 -23.21 14.59
CA PRO A 20 -17.33 -21.88 14.56
C PRO A 20 -18.25 -21.07 13.65
N ALA A 21 -18.87 -20.02 14.19
CA ALA A 21 -19.45 -19.01 13.34
C ALA A 21 -18.31 -18.58 12.42
N LEU A 22 -18.40 -18.90 11.11
CA LEU A 22 -17.46 -18.31 10.16
C LEU A 22 -17.61 -16.80 10.36
N ALA A 23 -16.50 -16.18 10.78
CA ALA A 23 -16.48 -14.77 11.09
C ALA A 23 -16.97 -14.00 9.87
N ALA A 24 -17.87 -13.04 10.10
CA ALA A 24 -18.14 -12.01 9.10
C ALA A 24 -16.80 -11.44 8.61
N GLY A 25 -16.74 -11.02 7.34
CA GLY A 25 -15.51 -10.41 6.83
C GLY A 25 -15.06 -9.26 7.73
N LYS A 26 -13.75 -9.14 7.89
CA LYS A 26 -13.13 -8.19 8.82
C LYS A 26 -12.86 -6.85 8.15
N LEU A 27 -12.62 -5.81 8.95
CA LEU A 27 -12.26 -4.49 8.47
C LEU A 27 -10.86 -4.07 8.91
N ASN A 28 -10.03 -3.69 7.94
CA ASN A 28 -8.78 -2.96 8.15
C ASN A 28 -8.93 -1.51 7.66
N VAL A 29 -8.23 -0.58 8.32
CA VAL A 29 -8.03 0.79 7.81
C VAL A 29 -6.55 1.16 7.91
N TYR A 30 -6.04 1.87 6.92
CA TYR A 30 -4.76 2.57 7.03
C TYR A 30 -4.93 3.84 7.87
N TRP A 31 -3.94 4.18 8.71
CA TRP A 31 -3.95 5.35 9.58
C TRP A 31 -2.55 5.94 9.72
N GLY A 32 -2.46 7.27 9.77
CA GLY A 32 -1.21 7.98 10.05
C GLY A 32 -0.78 8.99 9.00
N GLN A 33 -1.38 9.01 7.80
CA GLN A 33 -0.98 9.94 6.73
C GLN A 33 -1.85 11.19 6.63
N SER A 34 -3.03 11.18 7.25
CA SER A 34 -3.96 12.31 7.24
C SER A 34 -4.87 12.31 8.47
N GLY A 35 -5.62 13.40 8.66
CA GLY A 35 -6.59 13.53 9.77
C GLY A 35 -6.04 14.03 11.10
N ASP A 36 -6.93 14.12 12.08
CA ASP A 36 -6.69 14.68 13.43
C ASP A 36 -7.11 13.76 14.58
N ARG A 37 -7.75 12.62 14.30
CA ARG A 37 -8.10 11.61 15.31
C ARG A 37 -6.88 10.83 15.73
N THR A 38 -6.67 10.73 17.04
CA THR A 38 -5.64 9.87 17.63
C THR A 38 -5.96 8.39 17.37
N LEU A 39 -4.94 7.54 17.33
CA LEU A 39 -5.09 6.10 17.19
C LEU A 39 -6.05 5.50 18.26
N ALA A 40 -6.01 6.01 19.49
CA ALA A 40 -6.91 5.61 20.56
C ALA A 40 -8.39 5.89 20.23
N GLN A 41 -8.70 7.06 19.68
CA GLN A 41 -10.06 7.44 19.29
C GLN A 41 -10.59 6.54 18.18
N VAL A 42 -9.77 6.31 17.15
CA VAL A 42 -10.10 5.43 16.01
C VAL A 42 -10.51 4.05 16.50
N CYS A 43 -9.70 3.41 17.35
CA CYS A 43 -10.02 2.07 17.84
C CYS A 43 -11.22 2.01 18.79
N GLN A 44 -11.46 3.08 19.58
CA GLN A 44 -12.58 3.15 20.51
C GLN A 44 -13.93 3.34 19.83
N GLU A 45 -13.96 4.11 18.74
CA GLU A 45 -15.20 4.54 18.08
C GLU A 45 -15.54 3.67 16.87
N ASP A 46 -14.53 3.16 16.14
CA ASP A 46 -14.75 2.52 14.84
C ASP A 46 -14.71 0.99 14.91
N ALA A 47 -14.62 0.37 16.10
CA ALA A 47 -14.72 -1.10 16.28
C ALA A 47 -14.02 -1.93 15.18
N LEU A 48 -12.74 -1.63 14.92
CA LEU A 48 -11.96 -2.20 13.83
C LEU A 48 -11.37 -3.57 14.20
N ASP A 49 -11.22 -4.46 13.21
CA ASP A 49 -10.43 -5.69 13.40
C ASP A 49 -8.93 -5.41 13.31
N TYR A 50 -8.53 -4.55 12.37
CA TYR A 50 -7.15 -4.15 12.13
C TYR A 50 -7.04 -2.63 11.94
N VAL A 51 -5.92 -2.08 12.38
CA VAL A 51 -5.47 -0.73 12.01
C VAL A 51 -4.00 -0.81 11.59
N THR A 52 -3.69 -0.32 10.40
CA THR A 52 -2.35 -0.33 9.83
C THR A 52 -1.74 1.06 9.98
N LEU A 53 -0.69 1.17 10.80
CA LEU A 53 0.09 2.39 10.99
C LEU A 53 0.99 2.63 9.78
N SER A 54 0.95 3.84 9.25
CA SER A 54 1.54 4.18 7.95
C SER A 54 2.39 5.44 8.06
N PHE A 55 3.73 5.40 7.92
CA PHE A 55 4.58 4.30 7.46
C PHE A 55 6.01 4.30 8.03
N ILE A 56 6.69 3.15 7.94
CA ILE A 56 8.14 3.08 7.77
C ILE A 56 8.44 3.28 6.28
N ASN A 57 8.82 4.49 5.90
CA ASN A 57 8.91 4.92 4.50
C ASN A 57 10.35 4.95 3.95
N GLU A 58 11.37 4.69 4.78
CA GLU A 58 12.76 4.59 4.34
C GLU A 58 13.44 3.36 4.93
N SER A 59 14.28 2.71 4.12
CA SER A 59 15.04 1.55 4.57
C SER A 59 16.33 1.98 5.27
N PRO A 60 16.91 1.13 6.14
CA PRO A 60 18.17 1.43 6.82
C PRO A 60 19.31 1.87 5.90
N GLU A 61 19.41 1.30 4.69
CA GLU A 61 20.49 1.63 3.76
C GLU A 61 20.30 2.99 3.05
N ASN A 62 19.11 3.61 3.15
CA ASN A 62 18.78 4.87 2.49
C ASN A 62 18.52 6.04 3.46
N ASP A 63 18.63 5.83 4.77
CA ASP A 63 18.47 6.86 5.82
C ASP A 63 19.62 7.92 5.84
N GLY A 64 20.62 7.76 4.99
CA GLY A 64 21.65 8.76 4.76
C GLY A 64 22.85 8.72 5.70
N ALA A 65 22.75 8.15 6.91
CA ALA A 65 23.93 7.99 7.78
C ALA A 65 23.83 6.95 8.91
N THR A 66 22.64 6.70 9.48
CA THR A 66 22.58 6.03 10.80
C THR A 66 22.32 4.53 10.74
N ASN A 67 22.01 4.01 9.56
CA ASN A 67 21.49 2.65 9.35
C ASN A 67 20.20 2.37 10.14
N TYR A 68 19.43 3.39 10.50
CA TYR A 68 18.09 3.21 11.05
C TYR A 68 17.09 3.39 9.91
N PRO A 69 15.92 2.75 9.92
CA PRO A 69 14.88 3.08 8.96
C PRO A 69 14.27 4.45 9.28
N GLY A 70 13.69 5.09 8.27
CA GLY A 70 12.89 6.31 8.42
C GLY A 70 11.43 5.99 8.67
N MET A 71 10.73 6.88 9.38
CA MET A 71 9.29 6.79 9.57
C MET A 71 8.61 8.14 9.39
N GLU A 72 7.37 8.12 8.92
CA GLU A 72 6.55 9.31 8.72
C GLU A 72 5.11 8.97 9.07
N PHE A 73 4.50 9.75 9.96
CA PHE A 73 3.09 9.63 10.36
C PHE A 73 2.41 11.01 10.34
N ALA A 74 2.72 11.83 9.35
CA ALA A 74 2.22 13.18 9.18
C ALA A 74 2.15 13.99 10.50
N ALA A 75 0.98 14.56 10.80
CA ALA A 75 0.74 15.33 12.02
C ALA A 75 0.63 14.46 13.30
N HIS A 76 0.50 13.15 13.17
CA HIS A 76 0.28 12.20 14.28
C HIS A 76 1.57 11.83 15.01
N CYS A 77 2.74 12.13 14.44
CA CYS A 77 4.01 12.00 15.14
C CYS A 77 4.96 13.20 14.90
N PRO A 78 4.72 14.35 15.57
CA PRO A 78 5.57 15.54 15.46
C PRO A 78 6.86 15.44 16.29
N GLY A 79 7.33 14.22 16.55
CA GLY A 79 8.45 13.94 17.45
C GLY A 79 9.80 14.43 16.93
N THR A 80 10.85 14.25 17.74
CA THR A 80 12.24 14.52 17.33
C THR A 80 12.87 13.25 16.76
N MET A 81 13.90 13.37 15.93
CA MET A 81 14.59 12.18 15.43
C MET A 81 15.48 11.50 16.48
N TYR A 82 15.72 10.20 16.34
CA TYR A 82 16.81 9.53 17.02
C TYR A 82 18.15 10.04 16.50
N GLU A 83 19.18 10.00 17.34
CA GLU A 83 20.55 10.33 16.95
C GLU A 83 21.45 9.12 17.15
N VAL A 84 22.32 8.86 16.17
CA VAL A 84 23.35 7.82 16.22
C VAL A 84 24.68 8.48 15.95
N ASP A 85 25.60 8.40 16.91
CA ASP A 85 26.94 8.99 16.84
C ASP A 85 26.98 10.50 16.48
N GLY A 86 25.93 11.23 16.85
CA GLY A 86 25.78 12.67 16.61
C GLY A 86 25.13 13.04 15.28
N GLU A 87 24.76 12.05 14.46
CA GLU A 87 23.96 12.23 13.25
C GLU A 87 22.49 11.91 13.55
N ALA A 88 21.59 12.80 13.11
CA ALA A 88 20.16 12.55 13.21
C ALA A 88 19.74 11.51 12.16
N SER A 89 18.95 10.52 12.58
CA SER A 89 18.28 9.60 11.66
C SER A 89 16.97 10.20 11.14
N ASN A 90 16.25 9.46 10.31
CA ASN A 90 14.87 9.72 9.92
C ASN A 90 13.86 8.92 10.76
N LEU A 91 14.33 8.24 11.82
CA LEU A 91 13.48 7.52 12.77
C LEU A 91 12.94 8.48 13.83
N ILE A 92 11.63 8.67 13.89
CA ILE A 92 11.01 9.60 14.84
C ILE A 92 10.93 8.97 16.25
N LYS A 93 11.17 9.80 17.27
CA LYS A 93 11.01 9.52 18.70
C LYS A 93 9.90 10.39 19.27
N GLY A 94 9.07 9.79 20.13
CA GLY A 94 8.06 10.52 20.89
C GLY A 94 6.72 10.66 20.15
N CYS A 95 6.31 9.63 19.42
CA CYS A 95 5.00 9.54 18.78
C CYS A 95 3.91 9.28 19.84
N THR A 96 3.57 10.27 20.67
CA THR A 96 2.68 10.07 21.83
C THR A 96 1.33 9.45 21.46
N ASP A 97 0.69 9.90 20.37
CA ASP A 97 -0.61 9.36 19.95
C ASP A 97 -0.54 7.87 19.59
N ILE A 98 0.56 7.43 18.97
CA ILE A 98 0.82 6.02 18.66
C ILE A 98 1.16 5.24 19.94
N GLN A 99 2.05 5.79 20.77
CA GLN A 99 2.49 5.18 22.03
C GLN A 99 1.31 4.91 22.98
N GLU A 100 0.38 5.85 23.10
CA GLU A 100 -0.81 5.71 23.95
C GLU A 100 -1.92 4.89 23.26
N GLY A 101 -2.02 4.96 21.93
CA GLY A 101 -3.08 4.29 21.15
C GLY A 101 -2.91 2.78 21.00
N ILE A 102 -1.69 2.27 20.80
CA ILE A 102 -1.44 0.82 20.63
C ILE A 102 -2.10 -0.03 21.72
N PRO A 103 -1.84 0.21 23.03
CA PRO A 103 -2.43 -0.62 24.08
C PRO A 103 -3.95 -0.46 24.18
N VAL A 104 -4.52 0.68 23.76
CA VAL A 104 -5.97 0.89 23.71
C VAL A 104 -6.59 0.01 22.63
N CYS A 105 -6.05 0.05 21.41
CA CYS A 105 -6.51 -0.80 20.30
C CYS A 105 -6.45 -2.28 20.66
N GLN A 106 -5.31 -2.73 21.18
CA GLN A 106 -5.10 -4.14 21.54
C GLN A 106 -6.02 -4.60 22.68
N ALA A 107 -6.31 -3.73 23.65
CA ALA A 107 -7.26 -4.03 24.73
C ALA A 107 -8.71 -4.18 24.21
N LEU A 108 -9.04 -3.55 23.09
CA LEU A 108 -10.34 -3.66 22.41
C LEU A 108 -10.40 -4.85 21.44
N GLY A 109 -9.26 -5.53 21.20
CA GLY A 109 -9.16 -6.67 20.29
C GLY A 109 -8.74 -6.29 18.87
N THR A 110 -8.57 -5.00 18.57
CA THR A 110 -8.02 -4.52 17.30
C THR A 110 -6.54 -4.85 17.20
N LYS A 111 -6.12 -5.39 16.06
CA LYS A 111 -4.72 -5.68 15.76
C LYS A 111 -4.04 -4.46 15.15
N VAL A 112 -2.91 -4.07 15.71
CA VAL A 112 -2.15 -2.91 15.23
C VAL A 112 -0.96 -3.37 14.41
N LEU A 113 -0.95 -3.03 13.12
CA LEU A 113 0.10 -3.42 12.18
C LEU A 113 0.96 -2.21 11.86
N LEU A 114 2.24 -2.43 11.53
CA LEU A 114 3.13 -1.35 11.06
C LEU A 114 3.48 -1.60 9.60
N SER A 115 3.12 -0.65 8.73
CA SER A 115 3.36 -0.75 7.30
C SER A 115 4.72 -0.22 6.89
N ILE A 116 5.41 -1.00 6.06
CA ILE A 116 6.66 -0.64 5.38
C ILE A 116 6.32 -0.30 3.93
N GLY A 117 6.76 0.87 3.47
CA GLY A 117 6.56 1.33 2.10
C GLY A 117 5.70 2.59 2.01
N GLY A 118 4.59 2.50 1.28
CA GLY A 118 3.79 3.61 0.80
C GLY A 118 4.32 4.16 -0.53
N VAL A 119 3.92 5.37 -0.90
CA VAL A 119 4.37 6.01 -2.15
C VAL A 119 5.90 6.19 -2.15
N PHE A 120 6.58 5.54 -3.11
CA PHE A 120 8.04 5.63 -3.25
C PHE A 120 8.51 7.01 -3.72
N ASP A 121 9.54 7.52 -3.05
CA ASP A 121 10.30 8.68 -3.51
C ASP A 121 11.78 8.52 -3.16
N THR A 122 12.67 8.69 -4.14
CA THR A 122 14.13 8.48 -3.95
C THR A 122 14.78 9.40 -2.92
N VAL A 123 14.12 10.49 -2.52
CA VAL A 123 14.62 11.52 -1.58
C VAL A 123 13.85 11.51 -0.27
N LEU A 124 12.53 11.34 -0.31
CA LEU A 124 11.65 11.51 0.86
C LEU A 124 11.11 10.19 1.43
N ALA A 125 11.15 9.10 0.65
CA ALA A 125 10.53 7.82 1.00
C ALA A 125 11.22 6.68 0.23
N ASN A 126 12.54 6.55 0.43
CA ASN A 126 13.34 5.56 -0.26
C ASN A 126 13.46 4.29 0.59
N TYR A 127 12.46 3.43 0.47
CA TYR A 127 12.43 2.15 1.15
C TYR A 127 13.10 1.01 0.36
N ASN A 128 13.81 1.29 -0.75
CA ASN A 128 14.47 0.24 -1.52
C ASN A 128 15.41 -0.60 -0.65
N VAL A 129 15.51 -1.90 -0.92
CA VAL A 129 16.45 -2.81 -0.25
C VAL A 129 17.25 -3.56 -1.33
N THR A 130 18.55 -3.32 -1.38
CA THR A 130 19.40 -3.78 -2.50
C THR A 130 19.90 -5.22 -2.39
N THR A 131 19.96 -5.79 -1.17
CA THR A 131 20.50 -7.14 -0.94
C THR A 131 19.72 -7.91 0.11
N GLU A 132 19.70 -9.24 0.03
CA GLU A 132 19.10 -10.09 1.07
C GLU A 132 19.70 -9.85 2.46
N ALA A 133 21.00 -9.53 2.54
CA ALA A 133 21.65 -9.21 3.81
C ALA A 133 21.06 -7.94 4.43
N ASN A 134 20.82 -6.91 3.62
CA ASN A 134 20.17 -5.67 4.07
C ASN A 134 18.70 -5.92 4.41
N GLY A 135 18.01 -6.79 3.68
CA GLY A 135 16.65 -7.24 4.02
C GLY A 135 16.58 -7.92 5.39
N ARG A 136 17.50 -8.85 5.67
CA ARG A 136 17.58 -9.49 7.00
C ARG A 136 17.93 -8.50 8.11
N TYR A 137 18.88 -7.59 7.87
CA TYR A 137 19.19 -6.53 8.83
C TYR A 137 17.97 -5.65 9.13
N PHE A 138 17.20 -5.30 8.10
CA PHE A 138 15.98 -4.51 8.27
C PHE A 138 14.93 -5.28 9.09
N ALA A 139 14.75 -6.58 8.85
CA ALA A 139 13.90 -7.43 9.68
C ALA A 139 14.38 -7.49 11.15
N ASP A 140 15.67 -7.68 11.39
CA ASP A 140 16.27 -7.67 12.73
C ASP A 140 16.00 -6.34 13.46
N PHE A 141 16.13 -5.22 12.74
CA PHE A 141 15.84 -3.89 13.27
C PHE A 141 14.35 -3.74 13.61
N LEU A 142 13.46 -4.04 12.66
CA LEU A 142 12.01 -3.93 12.83
C LEU A 142 11.54 -4.77 14.03
N TRP A 143 12.00 -6.01 14.13
CA TRP A 143 11.65 -6.90 15.22
C TRP A 143 12.13 -6.38 16.58
N GLY A 144 13.38 -5.90 16.66
CA GLY A 144 13.90 -5.31 17.91
C GLY A 144 13.19 -4.02 18.31
N ALA A 145 12.94 -3.13 17.35
CA ALA A 145 12.40 -1.79 17.61
C ALA A 145 10.89 -1.76 17.84
N PHE A 146 10.13 -2.66 17.21
CA PHE A 146 8.65 -2.64 17.21
C PHE A 146 8.01 -3.96 17.64
N GLY A 147 8.76 -5.06 17.69
CA GLY A 147 8.30 -6.34 18.22
C GLY A 147 8.30 -6.41 19.75
N PRO A 148 8.19 -7.62 20.33
CA PRO A 148 8.20 -7.80 21.78
C PRO A 148 9.51 -7.29 22.38
N TYR A 149 9.41 -6.65 23.55
CA TYR A 149 10.58 -6.09 24.22
C TYR A 149 11.62 -7.17 24.53
N ASN A 150 12.85 -6.92 24.08
CA ASN A 150 14.00 -7.74 24.38
C ASN A 150 15.13 -6.86 24.92
N ALA A 151 15.49 -7.05 26.20
CA ALA A 151 16.54 -6.29 26.85
C ALA A 151 17.94 -6.48 26.23
N THR A 152 18.15 -7.49 25.37
CA THR A 152 19.41 -7.64 24.63
C THR A 152 19.46 -6.81 23.34
N PHE A 153 18.32 -6.28 22.88
CA PHE A 153 18.28 -5.33 21.78
C PHE A 153 18.65 -3.94 22.31
N GLY A 154 19.83 -3.45 21.95
CA GLY A 154 20.34 -2.15 22.37
C GLY A 154 19.88 -0.97 21.50
N GLY A 155 18.97 -1.21 20.55
CA GLY A 155 18.47 -0.20 19.61
C GLY A 155 17.30 0.63 20.15
N PRO A 156 16.73 1.50 19.31
CA PRO A 156 15.64 2.39 19.69
C PRO A 156 14.32 1.64 19.88
N ARG A 157 13.42 2.24 20.67
CA ARG A 157 12.07 1.71 20.91
C ARG A 157 11.04 2.83 20.72
N PRO A 158 10.72 3.20 19.46
CA PRO A 158 9.93 4.40 19.16
C PRO A 158 8.56 4.44 19.82
N PHE A 159 7.92 3.28 20.00
CA PHE A 159 6.55 3.17 20.52
C PHE A 159 6.46 2.85 22.01
N ASP A 160 7.56 2.78 22.76
CA ASP A 160 7.50 2.54 24.20
C ASP A 160 7.01 3.79 24.97
N LEU A 161 6.14 3.59 25.97
CA LEU A 161 5.68 4.61 26.92
C LEU A 161 6.69 4.81 28.05
N GLY A 162 7.95 5.05 27.68
CA GLY A 162 9.08 5.20 28.58
C GLY A 162 9.83 3.89 28.86
N ALA A 163 10.72 3.92 29.86
CA ALA A 163 11.72 2.86 30.07
C ALA A 163 11.18 1.52 30.61
N THR A 164 9.92 1.47 31.04
CA THR A 164 9.33 0.29 31.72
C THR A 164 8.02 -0.18 31.12
N VAL A 165 7.48 0.54 30.13
CA VAL A 165 6.20 0.23 29.49
C VAL A 165 6.48 0.10 28.00
N HIS A 166 6.50 -1.14 27.52
CA HIS A 166 6.93 -1.46 26.18
C HIS A 166 5.74 -1.90 25.32
N ASN A 167 5.59 -1.27 24.16
CA ASN A 167 4.53 -1.63 23.20
C ASN A 167 5.10 -2.51 22.10
N ALA A 168 4.31 -3.46 21.61
CA ALA A 168 4.67 -4.26 20.45
C ALA A 168 3.52 -4.19 19.44
N VAL A 169 3.84 -4.06 18.15
CA VAL A 169 2.84 -4.20 17.08
C VAL A 169 2.45 -5.67 16.93
N ASP A 170 1.27 -5.94 16.41
CA ASP A 170 0.76 -7.30 16.15
C ASP A 170 1.29 -7.90 14.85
N GLY A 171 2.03 -7.13 14.06
CA GLY A 171 2.54 -7.56 12.77
C GLY A 171 3.10 -6.43 11.90
N PHE A 172 3.58 -6.82 10.73
CA PHE A 172 4.15 -5.92 9.74
C PHE A 172 3.39 -6.03 8.43
N ASP A 173 3.04 -4.89 7.86
CA ASP A 173 2.45 -4.78 6.55
C ASP A 173 3.49 -4.37 5.52
N PHE A 174 3.36 -4.88 4.29
CA PHE A 174 4.20 -4.50 3.16
C PHE A 174 3.33 -3.80 2.12
N ASP A 175 3.52 -2.49 1.98
CA ASP A 175 2.87 -1.65 0.97
C ASP A 175 3.92 -1.18 -0.03
N ILE A 176 4.48 -2.14 -0.77
CA ILE A 176 5.60 -1.88 -1.68
C ILE A 176 5.03 -1.49 -3.04
N GLU A 177 4.94 -0.18 -3.28
CA GLU A 177 4.33 0.36 -4.51
C GLU A 177 5.30 0.49 -5.70
N ALA A 178 6.61 0.30 -5.47
CA ALA A 178 7.65 0.49 -6.48
C ALA A 178 8.18 -0.82 -7.05
N ILE A 179 8.50 -0.79 -8.34
CA ILE A 179 9.18 -1.89 -9.02
C ILE A 179 10.69 -1.75 -8.79
N PHE A 180 11.28 -2.78 -8.18
CA PHE A 180 12.73 -2.86 -7.98
C PHE A 180 13.34 -3.95 -8.87
N PRO A 181 14.67 -3.93 -9.12
CA PRO A 181 15.33 -4.96 -9.92
C PRO A 181 15.18 -6.39 -9.36
N SER A 182 14.99 -6.53 -8.05
CA SER A 182 14.75 -7.81 -7.40
C SER A 182 13.86 -7.66 -6.17
N GLU A 183 12.92 -8.58 -6.00
CA GLU A 183 12.11 -8.72 -4.79
C GLU A 183 12.73 -9.67 -3.74
N ALA A 184 13.86 -10.32 -4.06
CA ALA A 184 14.54 -11.25 -3.15
C ALA A 184 14.92 -10.64 -1.78
N PRO A 185 15.37 -9.36 -1.70
CA PRO A 185 15.64 -8.72 -0.41
C PRO A 185 14.41 -8.60 0.50
N TRP A 186 13.24 -8.35 -0.08
CA TRP A 186 11.96 -8.29 0.62
C TRP A 186 11.49 -9.67 1.09
N ILE A 187 11.64 -10.69 0.24
CA ILE A 187 11.37 -12.09 0.60
C ILE A 187 12.26 -12.51 1.79
N ALA A 188 13.55 -12.20 1.75
CA ALA A 188 14.49 -12.50 2.83
C ALA A 188 14.14 -11.77 4.14
N LEU A 189 13.66 -10.53 4.06
CA LEU A 189 13.15 -9.77 5.20
C LEU A 189 11.91 -10.46 5.81
N ILE A 190 10.93 -10.83 5.00
CA ILE A 190 9.71 -11.52 5.47
C ILE A 190 10.03 -12.87 6.11
N ASP A 191 10.88 -13.68 5.46
CA ASP A 191 11.29 -14.98 6.00
C ASP A 191 12.06 -14.83 7.33
N GLN A 192 12.86 -13.77 7.48
CA GLN A 192 13.54 -13.45 8.72
C GLN A 192 12.55 -13.05 9.82
N LEU A 193 11.57 -12.20 9.53
CA LEU A 193 10.49 -11.84 10.47
C LEU A 193 9.70 -13.07 10.92
N ARG A 194 9.34 -13.95 9.98
CA ARG A 194 8.64 -15.21 10.28
C ARG A 194 9.47 -16.13 11.18
N GLY A 195 10.79 -16.08 11.06
CA GLY A 195 11.72 -16.82 11.90
C GLY A 195 11.72 -16.42 13.38
N TYR A 196 11.20 -15.23 13.73
CA TYR A 196 11.17 -14.76 15.11
C TYR A 196 9.97 -15.18 15.93
N TRP A 197 8.91 -15.70 15.30
CA TRP A 197 7.66 -15.92 16.02
C TRP A 197 7.70 -17.11 16.97
N ALA A 198 7.12 -16.86 18.13
CA ALA A 198 6.70 -17.93 19.01
C ALA A 198 5.41 -18.55 18.45
N ALA A 199 5.35 -19.89 18.45
CA ALA A 199 4.21 -20.63 17.89
C ALA A 199 2.86 -20.34 18.58
N ASP A 200 2.86 -19.73 19.77
CA ASP A 200 1.69 -19.43 20.59
C ASP A 200 1.17 -17.99 20.45
N ALA A 201 1.87 -17.11 19.73
CA ALA A 201 1.45 -15.75 19.43
C ALA A 201 1.90 -15.36 18.01
N PRO A 202 1.24 -15.88 16.95
CA PRO A 202 1.65 -15.60 15.59
C PRO A 202 1.45 -14.10 15.31
N TYR A 203 2.53 -13.38 14.99
CA TYR A 203 2.37 -12.05 14.44
C TYR A 203 1.96 -12.18 12.98
N LEU A 204 1.34 -11.12 12.47
CA LEU A 204 0.85 -11.06 11.11
C LEU A 204 1.93 -10.51 10.18
N VAL A 205 2.05 -11.10 9.00
CA VAL A 205 2.65 -10.45 7.83
C VAL A 205 1.56 -10.26 6.79
N THR A 206 1.32 -9.00 6.43
CA THR A 206 0.28 -8.61 5.48
C THR A 206 0.87 -7.88 4.29
N GLY A 207 0.13 -7.81 3.19
CA GLY A 207 0.60 -7.15 1.99
C GLY A 207 -0.48 -6.42 1.21
N ALA A 208 -0.10 -5.34 0.54
CA ALA A 208 -0.99 -4.42 -0.15
C ALA A 208 -0.71 -4.33 -1.68
N PRO A 209 -0.73 -5.43 -2.45
CA PRO A 209 -0.51 -5.33 -3.89
C PRO A 209 -1.64 -4.53 -4.57
N GLN A 210 -1.35 -3.88 -5.70
CA GLN A 210 -2.40 -3.35 -6.59
C GLN A 210 -3.09 -4.49 -7.37
N CYS A 211 -4.24 -4.21 -8.00
CA CYS A 211 -5.04 -5.28 -8.62
C CYS A 211 -4.56 -5.94 -9.94
N PRO A 212 -3.69 -5.38 -10.81
CA PRO A 212 -3.50 -5.86 -12.19
C PRO A 212 -2.63 -7.13 -12.32
N ILE A 213 -2.96 -8.21 -11.61
CA ILE A 213 -2.16 -9.44 -11.51
C ILE A 213 -1.94 -10.19 -12.84
N VAL A 214 -2.89 -10.07 -13.78
CA VAL A 214 -2.80 -10.71 -15.09
C VAL A 214 -2.22 -9.79 -16.16
N SER A 215 -2.60 -8.52 -16.16
CA SER A 215 -2.18 -7.52 -17.14
C SER A 215 -0.76 -7.01 -16.89
N ASP A 216 -0.29 -7.04 -15.63
CA ASP A 216 1.05 -6.58 -15.25
C ASP A 216 1.92 -7.74 -14.74
N ALA A 217 2.93 -8.10 -15.53
CA ALA A 217 3.92 -9.10 -15.14
C ALA A 217 4.94 -8.57 -14.12
N SER A 218 5.09 -7.24 -14.04
CA SER A 218 6.00 -6.53 -13.15
C SER A 218 5.27 -5.90 -11.95
N LEU A 219 4.02 -6.31 -11.69
CA LEU A 219 3.24 -5.88 -10.54
C LEU A 219 4.07 -6.01 -9.24
N PRO A 220 4.33 -4.90 -8.53
CA PRO A 220 5.01 -4.96 -7.24
C PRO A 220 4.36 -5.96 -6.29
N MET A 221 5.19 -6.66 -5.52
CA MET A 221 4.82 -7.69 -4.54
C MET A 221 4.32 -9.01 -5.11
N LYS A 222 4.10 -9.15 -6.41
CA LYS A 222 3.62 -10.40 -6.99
C LYS A 222 4.57 -11.56 -6.70
N HIS A 223 5.88 -11.34 -6.81
CA HIS A 223 6.88 -12.36 -6.53
C HIS A 223 7.09 -12.53 -5.02
N MET A 224 7.00 -11.46 -4.22
CA MET A 224 6.96 -11.54 -2.76
C MET A 224 5.83 -12.46 -2.28
N ILE A 225 4.61 -12.30 -2.80
CA ILE A 225 3.46 -13.14 -2.41
C ILE A 225 3.65 -14.60 -2.86
N ALA A 226 4.27 -14.80 -4.03
CA ALA A 226 4.62 -16.13 -4.53
C ALA A 226 5.60 -16.86 -3.60
N GLU A 227 6.64 -16.17 -3.14
CA GLU A 227 7.82 -16.78 -2.50
C GLU A 227 7.99 -16.46 -1.01
N ALA A 228 7.10 -15.67 -0.41
CA ALA A 228 7.04 -15.45 1.03
C ALA A 228 5.65 -15.80 1.55
N GLN A 229 5.57 -16.13 2.85
CA GLN A 229 4.30 -16.46 3.48
C GLN A 229 3.64 -15.18 4.01
N PHE A 230 2.50 -14.79 3.45
CA PHE A 230 1.61 -13.75 3.97
C PHE A 230 0.41 -14.41 4.69
N ASP A 231 -0.15 -13.74 5.70
CA ASP A 231 -1.38 -14.17 6.38
C ASP A 231 -2.61 -13.51 5.75
N LEU A 232 -2.52 -12.22 5.45
CA LEU A 232 -3.59 -11.41 4.87
C LEU A 232 -3.04 -10.61 3.69
N ILE A 233 -3.84 -10.43 2.65
CA ILE A 233 -3.47 -9.65 1.47
C ILE A 233 -4.64 -8.73 1.12
N TRP A 234 -4.46 -7.43 1.24
CA TRP A 234 -5.47 -6.43 0.85
C TRP A 234 -5.14 -5.84 -0.50
N VAL A 235 -5.67 -6.48 -1.53
CA VAL A 235 -5.49 -6.06 -2.92
C VAL A 235 -6.15 -4.70 -3.11
N GLN A 236 -5.38 -3.70 -3.54
CA GLN A 236 -5.86 -2.34 -3.82
C GLN A 236 -6.65 -2.35 -5.13
N PHE A 237 -7.98 -2.48 -5.05
CA PHE A 237 -8.89 -2.45 -6.20
C PHE A 237 -9.33 -1.03 -6.53
N TYR A 238 -8.34 -0.15 -6.71
CA TYR A 238 -8.50 1.25 -7.07
C TYR A 238 -7.28 1.77 -7.82
N ASN A 239 -7.41 2.96 -8.41
CA ASN A 239 -6.40 3.59 -9.29
C ASN A 239 -5.97 2.76 -10.52
N ASN A 240 -6.60 1.61 -10.77
CA ASN A 240 -6.34 0.70 -11.88
C ASN A 240 -7.69 0.33 -12.55
N PRO A 241 -8.25 1.18 -13.42
CA PRO A 241 -9.57 0.96 -14.03
C PRO A 241 -9.72 -0.37 -14.80
N GLU A 242 -8.61 -1.01 -15.17
CA GLU A 242 -8.59 -2.34 -15.78
C GLU A 242 -8.98 -3.48 -14.82
N CYS A 243 -8.97 -3.24 -13.50
CA CYS A 243 -9.27 -4.27 -12.49
C CYS A 243 -9.95 -3.73 -11.22
N ASP A 244 -10.23 -2.43 -11.12
CA ASP A 244 -10.89 -1.85 -9.95
C ASP A 244 -12.37 -2.29 -9.81
N GLY A 245 -12.94 -2.04 -8.62
CA GLY A 245 -14.30 -2.47 -8.27
C GLY A 245 -15.43 -1.76 -9.03
N THR A 246 -15.14 -0.74 -9.84
CA THR A 246 -16.16 -0.01 -10.58
C THR A 246 -16.48 -0.62 -11.94
N THR A 247 -15.69 -1.59 -12.39
CA THR A 247 -15.77 -2.15 -13.73
C THR A 247 -16.21 -3.61 -13.75
N SER A 248 -16.68 -4.07 -14.92
CA SER A 248 -16.90 -5.51 -15.15
C SER A 248 -15.60 -6.32 -15.21
N ALA A 249 -14.44 -5.65 -15.17
CA ALA A 249 -13.12 -6.27 -15.18
C ALA A 249 -12.56 -6.47 -13.76
N PHE A 250 -13.34 -6.17 -12.71
CA PHE A 250 -12.98 -6.48 -11.33
C PHE A 250 -12.50 -7.93 -11.19
N ASN A 251 -11.25 -8.11 -10.77
CA ASN A 251 -10.53 -9.37 -10.97
C ASN A 251 -10.20 -10.13 -9.68
N PHE A 252 -11.06 -10.03 -8.65
CA PHE A 252 -10.86 -10.77 -7.40
C PHE A 252 -10.67 -12.28 -7.61
N ASP A 253 -11.39 -12.89 -8.56
CA ASP A 253 -11.23 -14.32 -8.87
C ASP A 253 -9.83 -14.67 -9.40
N GLU A 254 -9.15 -13.76 -10.11
CA GLU A 254 -7.78 -13.98 -10.58
C GLU A 254 -6.79 -14.05 -9.41
N TRP A 255 -7.03 -13.28 -8.35
CA TRP A 255 -6.28 -13.37 -7.10
C TRP A 255 -6.56 -14.68 -6.34
N VAL A 256 -7.82 -15.11 -6.33
CA VAL A 256 -8.22 -16.42 -5.74
C VAL A 256 -7.51 -17.57 -6.45
N ASP A 257 -7.41 -17.52 -7.79
CA ASP A 257 -6.74 -18.54 -8.60
C ASP A 257 -5.22 -18.51 -8.47
N PHE A 258 -4.63 -17.35 -8.16
CA PHE A 258 -3.19 -17.20 -7.98
C PHE A 258 -2.66 -17.85 -6.70
N LEU A 259 -3.34 -17.65 -5.56
CA LEU A 259 -2.81 -18.03 -4.24
C LEU A 259 -2.41 -19.51 -4.09
N PRO A 260 -3.19 -20.51 -4.54
CA PRO A 260 -2.88 -21.92 -4.28
C PRO A 260 -1.50 -22.39 -4.77
N GLY A 261 -0.91 -21.70 -5.75
CA GLY A 261 0.43 -21.98 -6.28
C GLY A 261 1.59 -21.30 -5.54
N THR A 262 1.32 -20.58 -4.45
CA THR A 262 2.28 -19.71 -3.76
C THR A 262 2.60 -20.19 -2.34
N ARG A 263 3.64 -19.64 -1.71
CA ARG A 263 3.88 -19.76 -0.26
C ARG A 263 2.79 -19.08 0.58
N SER A 264 1.97 -18.23 -0.03
CA SER A 264 0.80 -17.57 0.57
C SER A 264 -0.53 -18.28 0.26
N ALA A 265 -0.52 -19.59 -0.06
CA ALA A 265 -1.72 -20.36 -0.41
C ALA A 265 -2.85 -20.38 0.65
N HIS A 266 -2.56 -19.95 1.87
CA HIS A 266 -3.53 -19.85 2.98
C HIS A 266 -3.83 -18.41 3.41
N ALA A 267 -3.30 -17.42 2.69
CA ALA A 267 -3.59 -16.03 2.96
C ALA A 267 -5.07 -15.73 2.67
N GLN A 268 -5.68 -14.86 3.48
CA GLN A 268 -7.01 -14.34 3.21
C GLN A 268 -6.91 -13.06 2.36
N LEU A 269 -7.72 -12.98 1.30
CA LEU A 269 -7.84 -11.82 0.41
C LEU A 269 -8.85 -10.81 0.95
N TYR A 270 -8.44 -9.55 1.03
CA TYR A 270 -9.26 -8.41 1.36
C TYR A 270 -9.46 -7.56 0.11
N ILE A 271 -10.67 -7.02 -0.04
CA ILE A 271 -10.96 -6.05 -1.09
C ILE A 271 -10.55 -4.67 -0.56
N GLY A 272 -9.43 -4.15 -1.05
CA GLY A 272 -8.92 -2.82 -0.72
C GLY A 272 -9.66 -1.75 -1.53
N LEU A 273 -10.22 -0.75 -0.85
CA LEU A 273 -11.05 0.31 -1.43
C LEU A 273 -10.58 1.69 -0.97
N PRO A 274 -10.69 2.72 -1.82
CA PRO A 274 -10.50 4.09 -1.40
C PRO A 274 -11.77 4.54 -0.66
N ALA A 275 -11.61 5.31 0.40
CA ALA A 275 -12.73 5.80 1.20
C ALA A 275 -13.23 7.19 0.76
N ASP A 276 -12.53 7.84 -0.17
CA ASP A 276 -12.91 9.13 -0.77
C ASP A 276 -13.80 8.94 -2.00
N GLN A 277 -14.96 9.60 -2.02
CA GLN A 277 -15.90 9.58 -3.15
C GLN A 277 -15.29 10.11 -4.46
N GLY A 278 -14.26 10.96 -4.37
CA GLY A 278 -13.55 11.52 -5.52
C GLY A 278 -12.49 10.61 -6.12
N ALA A 279 -12.11 9.51 -5.44
CA ALA A 279 -11.03 8.64 -5.87
C ALA A 279 -11.47 7.67 -6.98
N SER A 280 -10.54 7.33 -7.88
CA SER A 280 -10.75 6.28 -8.87
C SER A 280 -10.95 4.94 -8.16
N GLY A 281 -11.98 4.16 -8.51
CA GLY A 281 -12.28 2.89 -7.86
C GLY A 281 -13.18 2.99 -6.61
N TYR A 282 -13.62 4.18 -6.21
CA TYR A 282 -14.60 4.34 -5.11
C TYR A 282 -15.92 3.62 -5.42
N LEU A 283 -16.46 2.90 -4.44
CA LEU A 283 -17.72 2.17 -4.59
C LEU A 283 -18.84 2.87 -3.83
N ASP A 284 -19.93 3.20 -4.55
CA ASP A 284 -21.18 3.56 -3.91
C ASP A 284 -21.81 2.37 -3.17
N GLU A 285 -22.80 2.64 -2.32
CA GLU A 285 -23.47 1.60 -1.51
C GLU A 285 -24.00 0.43 -2.36
N ALA A 286 -24.58 0.71 -3.53
CA ALA A 286 -25.16 -0.32 -4.39
C ALA A 286 -24.08 -1.26 -4.96
N THR A 287 -22.97 -0.69 -5.44
CA THR A 287 -21.84 -1.44 -6.00
C THR A 287 -21.11 -2.21 -4.91
N LEU A 288 -20.86 -1.58 -3.75
CA LEU A 288 -20.27 -2.23 -2.57
C LEU A 288 -21.08 -3.46 -2.15
N ARG A 289 -22.40 -3.32 -2.00
CA ARG A 289 -23.29 -4.46 -1.66
C ARG A 289 -23.25 -5.54 -2.73
N SER A 290 -23.22 -5.17 -4.01
CA SER A 290 -23.13 -6.14 -5.12
C SER A 290 -21.84 -6.96 -5.05
N ILE A 291 -20.70 -6.29 -4.91
CA ILE A 291 -19.37 -6.93 -4.82
C ILE A 291 -19.28 -7.83 -3.58
N LEU A 292 -19.60 -7.31 -2.39
CA LEU A 292 -19.46 -8.09 -1.16
C LEU A 292 -20.43 -9.29 -1.10
N ASN A 293 -21.64 -9.18 -1.65
CA ASN A 293 -22.54 -10.34 -1.75
C ASN A 293 -22.05 -11.40 -2.74
N THR A 294 -21.29 -10.99 -3.76
CA THR A 294 -20.77 -11.90 -4.78
C THR A 294 -19.53 -12.62 -4.26
N TYR A 295 -18.51 -11.86 -3.86
CA TYR A 295 -17.19 -12.39 -3.52
C TYR A 295 -17.05 -12.78 -2.06
N GLY A 296 -17.89 -12.25 -1.17
CA GLY A 296 -17.84 -12.56 0.26
C GLY A 296 -18.18 -14.01 0.63
N THR A 297 -18.67 -14.79 -0.34
CA THR A 297 -18.89 -16.25 -0.20
C THR A 297 -17.66 -17.10 -0.54
N SER A 298 -16.61 -16.49 -1.09
CA SER A 298 -15.35 -17.18 -1.41
C SER A 298 -14.63 -17.64 -0.13
N PRO A 299 -14.12 -18.88 -0.06
CA PRO A 299 -13.31 -19.34 1.07
C PRO A 299 -12.04 -18.51 1.30
N SER A 300 -11.53 -17.85 0.25
CA SER A 300 -10.34 -16.99 0.34
C SER A 300 -10.67 -15.59 0.83
N PHE A 301 -11.94 -15.19 0.89
CA PHE A 301 -12.33 -13.85 1.32
C PHE A 301 -12.10 -13.65 2.81
N GLY A 302 -11.40 -12.57 3.16
CA GLY A 302 -11.10 -12.16 4.53
C GLY A 302 -11.84 -10.92 4.99
N GLY A 303 -12.17 -9.98 4.09
CA GLY A 303 -12.78 -8.73 4.47
C GLY A 303 -12.54 -7.56 3.50
N VAL A 304 -12.57 -6.35 4.05
CA VAL A 304 -12.32 -5.09 3.34
C VAL A 304 -11.17 -4.34 4.00
N MET A 305 -10.35 -3.67 3.20
CA MET A 305 -9.36 -2.70 3.65
C MET A 305 -9.75 -1.33 3.11
N LEU A 306 -9.62 -0.27 3.92
CA LEU A 306 -9.87 1.09 3.49
C LEU A 306 -8.61 1.95 3.51
N TRP A 307 -8.36 2.63 2.39
CA TRP A 307 -7.45 3.77 2.29
C TRP A 307 -8.27 5.07 2.34
N ASP A 308 -8.28 5.83 3.43
CA ASP A 308 -7.72 5.56 4.77
C ASP A 308 -8.79 5.84 5.85
N GLU A 309 -8.41 5.79 7.12
CA GLU A 309 -9.31 6.10 8.24
C GLU A 309 -9.94 7.50 8.14
N TYR A 310 -9.15 8.54 7.86
CA TYR A 310 -9.63 9.92 7.84
C TYR A 310 -10.62 10.16 6.70
N LEU A 311 -10.31 9.66 5.50
CA LEU A 311 -11.20 9.75 4.34
C LEU A 311 -12.49 8.97 4.60
N SER A 312 -12.41 7.83 5.27
CA SER A 312 -13.58 7.06 5.68
C SER A 312 -14.44 7.78 6.70
N TYR A 313 -13.83 8.33 7.75
CA TYR A 313 -14.50 9.04 8.84
C TYR A 313 -15.24 10.28 8.31
N THR A 314 -14.62 11.02 7.41
CA THR A 314 -15.19 12.25 6.83
C THR A 314 -16.22 11.98 5.72
N ASN A 315 -16.21 10.79 5.12
CA ASN A 315 -17.20 10.37 4.13
C ASN A 315 -18.49 9.87 4.81
N THR A 316 -19.32 10.79 5.29
CA THR A 316 -20.59 10.48 5.96
C THR A 316 -21.80 10.42 5.02
N ASN A 317 -21.59 10.52 3.71
CA ASN A 317 -22.66 10.63 2.71
C ASN A 317 -22.67 9.44 1.74
N ALA A 318 -21.98 8.35 2.09
CA ALA A 318 -21.86 7.18 1.24
C ALA A 318 -23.15 6.34 1.19
N SER A 319 -23.94 6.34 2.27
CA SER A 319 -25.27 5.75 2.27
C SER A 319 -26.33 6.78 1.94
N ALA A 320 -27.34 6.39 1.18
CA ALA A 320 -28.53 7.21 0.95
C ALA A 320 -29.42 7.32 2.20
N THR A 321 -29.19 6.51 3.23
CA THR A 321 -30.11 6.34 4.37
C THR A 321 -29.49 6.56 5.75
N SER A 322 -28.15 6.61 5.84
CA SER A 322 -27.43 6.90 7.08
C SER A 322 -26.43 8.03 6.87
N THR A 323 -26.09 8.73 7.96
CA THR A 323 -25.00 9.72 8.00
C THR A 323 -23.76 9.12 8.65
N GLU A 324 -23.63 7.80 8.62
CA GLU A 324 -22.52 7.07 9.22
C GLU A 324 -21.31 7.11 8.27
N SER A 325 -20.12 6.85 8.81
CA SER A 325 -18.87 6.86 8.05
C SER A 325 -18.87 5.79 6.95
N TYR A 326 -17.95 5.87 5.99
CA TYR A 326 -17.80 4.82 4.97
C TYR A 326 -17.45 3.47 5.60
N ALA A 327 -16.60 3.46 6.65
CA ALA A 327 -16.28 2.27 7.42
C ALA A 327 -17.51 1.63 8.07
N ASP A 328 -18.44 2.42 8.60
CA ASP A 328 -19.66 1.89 9.21
C ASP A 328 -20.60 1.29 8.17
N LEU A 329 -20.74 1.93 7.00
CA LEU A 329 -21.42 1.33 5.86
C LEU A 329 -20.78 0.00 5.47
N VAL A 330 -19.45 -0.06 5.34
CA VAL A 330 -18.72 -1.29 5.00
C VAL A 330 -18.97 -2.39 6.04
N LYS A 331 -18.93 -2.08 7.34
CA LYS A 331 -19.25 -3.05 8.40
C LYS A 331 -20.69 -3.54 8.31
N GLU A 332 -21.64 -2.65 8.06
CA GLU A 332 -23.05 -3.00 7.89
C GLU A 332 -23.22 -3.99 6.73
N VAL A 333 -22.57 -3.72 5.60
CA VAL A 333 -22.61 -4.60 4.43
C VAL A 333 -21.92 -5.94 4.73
N LEU A 334 -20.74 -5.94 5.35
CA LEU A 334 -20.00 -7.14 5.75
C LEU A 334 -20.80 -8.03 6.70
N ALA A 335 -21.56 -7.45 7.64
CA ALA A 335 -22.43 -8.19 8.54
C ALA A 335 -23.62 -8.87 7.81
N GLY A 336 -23.98 -8.38 6.63
CA GLY A 336 -25.04 -8.93 5.77
C GLY A 336 -24.58 -9.98 4.76
N VAL A 337 -23.27 -10.17 4.57
CA VAL A 337 -22.73 -11.12 3.58
C VAL A 337 -23.14 -12.56 3.94
N PRO A 338 -23.68 -13.36 2.99
CA PRO A 338 -24.03 -14.75 3.23
C PRO A 338 -22.80 -15.58 3.63
N THR A 339 -22.85 -16.26 4.78
CA THR A 339 -21.79 -17.20 5.16
C THR A 339 -21.77 -18.41 4.22
N PRO A 340 -20.60 -18.87 3.73
CA PRO A 340 -20.52 -20.09 2.93
C PRO A 340 -21.09 -21.26 3.73
N SER A 341 -22.06 -21.99 3.16
CA SER A 341 -22.53 -23.24 3.76
C SER A 341 -21.38 -24.25 3.76
N PRO A 342 -21.15 -25.00 4.86
CA PRO A 342 -20.14 -26.05 4.87
C PRO A 342 -20.50 -27.07 3.79
N SER A 343 -19.71 -27.11 2.72
CA SER A 343 -19.81 -28.13 1.70
C SER A 343 -19.43 -29.47 2.32
N SER A 344 -20.44 -30.31 2.53
CA SER A 344 -20.28 -31.70 2.96
C SER A 344 -19.34 -32.42 2.00
N SER A 345 -18.13 -32.69 2.48
CA SER A 345 -17.04 -33.36 1.77
C SER A 345 -17.53 -34.74 1.33
N SER A 346 -17.90 -34.87 0.05
CA SER A 346 -18.13 -36.18 -0.56
C SER A 346 -16.80 -36.65 -1.11
N SER A 347 -16.16 -37.55 -0.36
CA SER A 347 -14.98 -38.29 -0.80
C SER A 347 -15.30 -39.04 -2.09
N LEU A 348 -14.83 -38.54 -3.23
CA LEU A 348 -14.85 -39.28 -4.49
C LEU A 348 -13.45 -39.81 -4.77
N SER A 349 -13.26 -41.05 -4.32
CA SER A 349 -12.21 -41.95 -4.77
C SER A 349 -12.45 -42.28 -6.24
N SER A 350 -11.60 -41.79 -7.15
CA SER A 350 -11.60 -42.21 -8.56
C SER A 350 -10.24 -42.72 -8.97
N SER A 351 -10.22 -44.03 -9.18
CA SER A 351 -9.18 -44.84 -9.80
C SER A 351 -8.80 -44.35 -11.19
N VAL A 352 -7.49 -44.23 -11.44
CA VAL A 352 -6.86 -44.02 -12.75
C VAL A 352 -6.97 -45.30 -13.60
N PRO A 353 -7.39 -45.21 -14.88
CA PRO A 353 -6.98 -46.19 -15.89
C PRO A 353 -6.00 -45.57 -16.89
N ALA A 354 -5.00 -46.38 -17.22
CA ALA A 354 -3.89 -46.07 -18.11
C ALA A 354 -4.30 -45.95 -19.60
N THR A 355 -3.63 -45.00 -20.25
CA THR A 355 -3.09 -45.04 -21.62
C THR A 355 -3.98 -45.52 -22.77
N SER A 356 -4.26 -44.62 -23.71
CA SER A 356 -4.37 -44.96 -25.13
C SER A 356 -3.89 -43.79 -25.99
N SER A 357 -2.85 -44.09 -26.75
CA SER A 357 -2.17 -43.27 -27.75
C SER A 357 -3.11 -42.75 -28.82
N VAL A 358 -3.05 -41.45 -29.12
CA VAL A 358 -3.65 -40.87 -30.33
C VAL A 358 -2.57 -40.11 -31.08
N SER A 359 -2.27 -40.63 -32.27
CA SER A 359 -1.41 -40.06 -33.29
C SER A 359 -1.93 -38.70 -33.73
N SER A 360 -1.07 -37.67 -33.70
CA SER A 360 -1.34 -36.38 -34.32
C SER A 360 -0.34 -36.11 -35.44
N THR A 361 -0.91 -35.94 -36.61
CA THR A 361 -0.27 -35.65 -37.90
C THR A 361 0.30 -34.24 -37.87
N SER A 362 1.57 -34.12 -38.24
CA SER A 362 2.30 -32.86 -38.38
C SER A 362 1.77 -32.04 -39.56
N SER A 363 1.45 -30.76 -39.31
CA SER A 363 1.38 -29.72 -40.33
C SER A 363 2.44 -28.66 -40.01
N PRO A 364 3.23 -28.20 -40.99
CA PRO A 364 4.30 -27.24 -40.76
C PRO A 364 3.67 -25.86 -40.53
N SER A 365 3.74 -25.35 -39.30
CA SER A 365 3.44 -23.95 -39.01
C SER A 365 4.67 -23.11 -39.34
N SER A 366 4.45 -22.10 -40.17
CA SER A 366 5.44 -21.12 -40.63
C SER A 366 6.07 -20.37 -39.45
N THR A 367 7.39 -20.48 -39.32
CA THR A 367 8.23 -19.75 -38.38
C THR A 367 8.20 -18.24 -38.66
N PRO A 368 7.90 -17.38 -37.66
CA PRO A 368 8.25 -15.97 -37.76
C PRO A 368 9.79 -15.83 -37.73
N SER A 369 10.33 -14.91 -38.53
CA SER A 369 11.77 -14.60 -38.53
C SER A 369 12.26 -14.21 -37.13
N PRO A 370 13.50 -14.57 -36.75
CA PRO A 370 14.00 -14.32 -35.41
C PRO A 370 14.14 -12.82 -35.17
N THR A 371 13.49 -12.32 -34.11
CA THR A 371 13.78 -11.02 -33.53
C THR A 371 15.29 -10.99 -33.20
N PRO A 372 16.06 -9.97 -33.65
CA PRO A 372 17.48 -9.92 -33.37
C PRO A 372 17.70 -9.81 -31.87
N CYS A 373 18.28 -10.86 -31.27
CA CYS A 373 18.66 -10.85 -29.86
C CYS A 373 20.08 -10.31 -29.69
N SER A 374 20.21 -9.16 -29.01
CA SER A 374 21.49 -8.51 -28.73
C SER A 374 22.21 -9.09 -27.49
N ASN A 375 21.49 -9.73 -26.57
CA ASN A 375 22.05 -10.29 -25.34
C ASN A 375 21.46 -11.70 -25.04
N PRO A 376 21.96 -12.76 -25.73
CA PRO A 376 21.45 -14.11 -25.55
C PRO A 376 21.95 -14.75 -24.25
N TYR A 377 21.05 -15.46 -23.56
CA TYR A 377 21.32 -16.23 -22.36
C TYR A 377 20.88 -17.68 -22.54
N THR A 378 21.69 -18.63 -22.08
CA THR A 378 21.36 -20.06 -22.10
C THR A 378 20.92 -20.46 -20.70
N VAL A 379 19.65 -20.87 -20.56
CA VAL A 379 19.04 -21.34 -19.32
C VAL A 379 19.86 -22.50 -18.73
N GLN A 380 20.36 -22.32 -17.53
CA GLN A 380 21.05 -23.32 -16.72
C GLN A 380 20.05 -24.23 -16.00
N PRO A 381 20.47 -25.44 -15.60
CA PRO A 381 19.68 -26.25 -14.68
C PRO A 381 19.43 -25.48 -13.38
N THR A 382 18.15 -25.43 -12.96
CA THR A 382 17.60 -24.68 -11.80
C THR A 382 17.33 -23.20 -12.00
N ASP A 383 17.60 -22.62 -13.17
CA ASP A 383 17.15 -21.25 -13.43
C ASP A 383 15.63 -21.15 -13.48
N ASP A 384 15.09 -20.09 -12.90
CA ASP A 384 13.79 -19.53 -13.25
C ASP A 384 13.95 -18.09 -13.75
N CYS A 385 12.87 -17.49 -14.25
CA CYS A 385 12.95 -16.14 -14.80
C CYS A 385 13.23 -15.06 -13.74
N TYR A 386 12.90 -15.29 -12.47
CA TYR A 386 13.15 -14.33 -11.39
C TYR A 386 14.63 -14.33 -11.02
N ASP A 387 15.26 -15.50 -10.89
CA ASP A 387 16.68 -15.65 -10.65
C ASP A 387 17.51 -15.04 -11.78
N ILE A 388 17.13 -15.31 -13.03
CA ILE A 388 17.76 -14.69 -14.20
C ILE A 388 17.55 -13.18 -14.18
N ALA A 389 16.33 -12.71 -13.88
CA ALA A 389 16.02 -11.28 -13.86
C ALA A 389 16.89 -10.54 -12.83
N ALA A 390 16.96 -11.07 -11.61
CA ALA A 390 17.79 -10.54 -10.53
C ALA A 390 19.28 -10.57 -10.89
N ALA A 391 19.79 -11.70 -11.40
CA ALA A 391 21.21 -11.86 -11.76
C ALA A 391 21.64 -10.95 -12.91
N HIS A 392 20.70 -10.56 -13.77
CA HIS A 392 20.93 -9.72 -14.94
C HIS A 392 20.29 -8.34 -14.82
N ASN A 393 20.00 -7.86 -13.61
CA ASN A 393 19.50 -6.52 -13.33
C ASN A 393 18.38 -6.07 -14.29
N THR A 394 17.41 -6.97 -14.50
CA THR A 394 16.25 -6.82 -15.38
C THR A 394 14.99 -7.29 -14.64
N THR A 395 13.82 -7.17 -15.26
CA THR A 395 12.55 -7.73 -14.77
C THR A 395 12.11 -8.95 -15.59
N VAL A 396 11.29 -9.83 -14.99
CA VAL A 396 10.63 -10.95 -15.70
C VAL A 396 9.78 -10.45 -16.86
N GLY A 397 9.08 -9.32 -16.68
CA GLY A 397 8.36 -8.66 -17.76
C GLY A 397 9.27 -8.39 -18.96
N GLN A 398 10.44 -7.76 -18.75
CA GLN A 398 11.39 -7.48 -19.84
C GLN A 398 11.93 -8.74 -20.51
N ILE A 399 12.15 -9.82 -19.75
CA ILE A 399 12.50 -11.13 -20.31
C ILE A 399 11.35 -11.64 -21.19
N LEU A 400 10.10 -11.64 -20.72
CA LEU A 400 8.94 -12.11 -21.48
C LEU A 400 8.72 -11.31 -22.77
N ALA A 401 8.91 -9.99 -22.73
CA ALA A 401 8.75 -9.14 -23.92
C ALA A 401 9.77 -9.44 -25.03
N LEU A 402 11.00 -9.79 -24.66
CA LEU A 402 12.04 -10.16 -25.63
C LEU A 402 11.94 -11.62 -26.08
N ASN A 403 11.16 -12.43 -25.37
CA ASN A 403 10.97 -13.86 -25.63
C ASN A 403 9.49 -14.20 -25.79
N PRO A 404 8.83 -13.75 -26.88
CA PRO A 404 7.39 -13.98 -27.10
C PRO A 404 7.00 -15.46 -27.25
N ALA A 405 7.97 -16.37 -27.32
CA ALA A 405 7.75 -17.82 -27.30
C ALA A 405 7.61 -18.40 -25.88
N LEU A 406 8.04 -17.67 -24.84
CA LEU A 406 7.77 -18.04 -23.45
C LEU A 406 6.29 -17.79 -23.14
N ASN A 407 5.73 -18.67 -22.32
CA ASN A 407 4.37 -18.44 -21.83
C ASN A 407 4.37 -17.35 -20.74
N ARG A 408 3.18 -16.92 -20.33
CA ARG A 408 3.00 -15.88 -19.29
C ARG A 408 3.55 -16.24 -17.91
N PHE A 409 3.89 -17.51 -17.65
CA PHE A 409 4.49 -17.98 -16.41
C PHE A 409 6.02 -18.00 -16.49
N CYS A 410 6.57 -17.67 -17.66
CA CYS A 410 8.00 -17.68 -17.91
C CYS A 410 8.61 -19.07 -17.68
N ASP A 411 7.92 -20.13 -18.13
CA ASP A 411 8.42 -21.50 -17.99
C ASP A 411 9.70 -21.70 -18.81
N LEU A 412 10.81 -21.94 -18.11
CA LEU A 412 12.12 -22.17 -18.72
C LEU A 412 12.46 -23.65 -18.80
N THR A 413 13.11 -24.06 -19.89
CA THR A 413 13.72 -25.39 -20.02
C THR A 413 15.23 -25.28 -20.00
N ALA A 414 15.92 -26.09 -19.19
CA ALA A 414 17.39 -26.12 -19.18
C ALA A 414 17.96 -26.34 -20.60
N GLY A 415 18.89 -25.48 -21.01
CA GLY A 415 19.47 -25.43 -22.35
C GLY A 415 18.70 -24.59 -23.37
N GLN A 416 17.53 -24.05 -23.02
CA GLN A 416 16.80 -23.09 -23.84
C GLN A 416 17.58 -21.77 -23.96
N ALA A 417 17.64 -21.21 -25.17
CA ALA A 417 18.17 -19.87 -25.38
C ALA A 417 17.05 -18.85 -25.23
N ILE A 418 17.23 -17.86 -24.35
CA ILE A 418 16.36 -16.70 -24.19
C ILE A 418 17.15 -15.42 -24.44
N CYS A 419 16.48 -14.33 -24.76
CA CYS A 419 17.07 -13.02 -24.90
C CYS A 419 16.86 -12.19 -23.63
N LEU A 420 17.91 -11.62 -23.09
CA LEU A 420 17.82 -10.68 -21.97
C LEU A 420 17.86 -9.25 -22.50
N PRO A 421 17.29 -8.26 -21.80
CA PRO A 421 17.49 -6.88 -22.19
C PRO A 421 18.96 -6.48 -21.98
N GLU A 422 19.32 -5.38 -22.63
CA GLU A 422 20.61 -4.76 -22.40
C GLU A 422 20.68 -4.19 -20.97
N GLN A 423 21.85 -4.29 -20.36
CA GLN A 423 22.08 -3.81 -18.99
C GLN A 423 21.93 -2.29 -18.93
N CYS A 424 20.94 -1.81 -18.20
CA CYS A 424 20.72 -0.40 -18.00
C CYS A 424 21.84 0.21 -17.16
N THR A 425 22.48 1.26 -17.66
CA THR A 425 23.52 2.03 -16.95
C THR A 425 23.00 3.34 -16.38
N ARG A 426 21.80 3.78 -16.79
CA ARG A 426 21.17 4.99 -16.27
C ARG A 426 19.65 4.90 -16.33
N TYR A 427 19.01 5.25 -15.22
CA TYR A 427 17.55 5.34 -15.11
C TYR A 427 17.08 6.80 -15.08
N TYR A 428 15.82 7.01 -15.45
CA TYR A 428 15.11 8.27 -15.39
C TYR A 428 13.70 8.04 -14.86
N THR A 429 13.30 8.81 -13.85
CA THR A 429 11.94 8.80 -13.32
C THR A 429 11.10 9.83 -14.07
N VAL A 430 10.00 9.39 -14.67
CA VAL A 430 9.04 10.23 -15.41
C VAL A 430 8.46 11.29 -14.46
N VAL A 431 8.54 12.56 -14.84
CA VAL A 431 7.97 13.68 -14.08
C VAL A 431 6.70 14.22 -14.75
N PRO A 432 5.86 15.01 -14.05
CA PRO A 432 4.67 15.61 -14.66
C PRO A 432 4.98 16.36 -15.96
N GLN A 433 4.12 16.16 -16.97
CA GLN A 433 4.25 16.65 -18.35
C GLN A 433 5.39 16.07 -19.19
N ASP A 434 6.08 15.04 -18.74
CA ASP A 434 6.94 14.28 -19.63
C ASP A 434 6.17 13.63 -20.76
N THR A 435 6.86 13.44 -21.87
CA THR A 435 6.45 12.61 -23.00
C THR A 435 7.66 11.79 -23.40
N CYS A 436 7.49 10.65 -24.07
CA CYS A 436 8.65 9.90 -24.55
C CYS A 436 9.56 10.77 -25.44
N TYR A 437 8.97 11.71 -26.20
CA TYR A 437 9.73 12.69 -26.98
C TYR A 437 10.55 13.67 -26.12
N LYS A 438 10.05 14.08 -24.95
CA LYS A 438 10.86 14.90 -24.03
C LYS A 438 12.02 14.09 -23.46
N ILE A 439 11.75 12.84 -23.08
CA ILE A 439 12.72 11.94 -22.46
C ILE A 439 13.82 11.53 -23.46
N ASP A 440 13.45 11.09 -24.67
CA ASP A 440 14.42 10.67 -25.68
C ASP A 440 15.37 11.82 -26.08
N THR A 441 14.83 13.03 -26.22
CA THR A 441 15.56 14.26 -26.54
C THR A 441 16.47 14.68 -25.39
N LEU A 442 16.00 14.54 -24.14
CA LEU A 442 16.78 14.84 -22.94
C LEU A 442 18.03 13.97 -22.84
N PHE A 443 17.93 12.69 -23.22
CA PHE A 443 19.04 11.74 -23.16
C PHE A 443 19.81 11.56 -24.48
N GLY A 444 19.36 12.20 -25.56
CA GLY A 444 20.01 12.12 -26.87
C GLY A 444 19.91 10.73 -27.50
N ILE A 445 18.80 10.03 -27.24
CA ILE A 445 18.50 8.69 -27.77
C ILE A 445 17.30 8.77 -28.71
N SER A 446 17.08 7.76 -29.57
CA SER A 446 15.85 7.67 -30.35
C SER A 446 14.71 7.07 -29.53
N PHE A 447 13.46 7.38 -29.89
CA PHE A 447 12.30 6.69 -29.33
C PHE A 447 12.40 5.16 -29.50
N ASP A 448 12.94 4.68 -30.63
CA ASP A 448 13.18 3.24 -30.83
C ASP A 448 14.15 2.66 -29.78
N GLN A 449 15.19 3.40 -29.40
CA GLN A 449 16.11 3.00 -28.32
C GLN A 449 15.41 3.01 -26.97
N LEU A 450 14.66 4.08 -26.67
CA LEU A 450 13.90 4.18 -25.43
C LEU A 450 12.88 3.04 -25.31
N LEU A 451 12.12 2.75 -26.37
CA LEU A 451 11.15 1.66 -26.43
C LEU A 451 11.83 0.29 -26.30
N ALA A 452 12.96 0.07 -26.99
CA ALA A 452 13.71 -1.18 -26.92
C ALA A 452 14.29 -1.46 -25.52
N TRP A 453 14.66 -0.42 -24.77
CA TRP A 453 15.16 -0.56 -23.39
C TRP A 453 14.03 -0.68 -22.35
N ASN A 454 12.81 -0.28 -22.72
CA ASN A 454 11.64 -0.22 -21.83
C ASN A 454 10.40 -0.95 -22.38
N PRO A 455 10.51 -2.18 -22.92
CA PRO A 455 9.46 -2.79 -23.73
C PRO A 455 8.16 -3.15 -22.99
N ASN A 456 8.16 -3.15 -21.64
CA ASN A 456 6.94 -3.32 -20.82
C ASN A 456 6.60 -2.11 -19.97
N ALA A 457 7.48 -1.12 -19.95
CA ALA A 457 7.21 0.14 -19.27
C ALA A 457 6.49 1.08 -20.24
N ILE A 458 6.91 1.16 -21.50
CA ILE A 458 6.26 2.01 -22.50
C ILE A 458 5.83 1.21 -23.72
N ASN A 459 4.69 1.59 -24.31
CA ASN A 459 4.17 1.01 -25.54
C ASN A 459 4.65 1.79 -26.77
N ALA A 460 4.40 1.24 -27.96
CA ALA A 460 4.83 1.82 -29.23
C ALA A 460 4.26 3.22 -29.51
N ASP A 461 3.15 3.59 -28.88
CA ASP A 461 2.51 4.91 -29.03
C ASP A 461 2.85 5.86 -27.86
N CYS A 462 3.63 5.39 -26.87
CA CYS A 462 3.90 6.06 -25.59
C CYS A 462 2.63 6.61 -24.90
N THR A 463 1.52 5.86 -24.97
CA THR A 463 0.24 6.27 -24.37
C THR A 463 0.09 5.84 -22.92
N ASN A 464 1.02 5.02 -22.41
CA ASN A 464 1.04 4.46 -21.06
C ASN A 464 2.18 5.02 -20.19
N LEU A 465 2.70 6.21 -20.53
CA LEU A 465 3.74 6.87 -19.75
C LEU A 465 3.13 7.51 -18.50
N ASN A 466 3.47 6.99 -17.32
CA ASN A 466 2.92 7.45 -16.05
C ASN A 466 3.97 8.21 -15.23
N VAL A 467 3.55 9.28 -14.55
CA VAL A 467 4.43 10.00 -13.61
C VAL A 467 4.90 9.04 -12.52
N GLY A 468 6.17 9.13 -12.14
CA GLY A 468 6.81 8.23 -11.17
C GLY A 468 7.38 6.94 -11.80
N GLN A 469 7.03 6.63 -13.04
CA GLN A 469 7.55 5.47 -13.74
C GLN A 469 9.06 5.59 -13.97
N VAL A 470 9.83 4.52 -13.71
CA VAL A 470 11.29 4.50 -13.89
C VAL A 470 11.64 3.86 -15.22
N LEU A 471 12.30 4.62 -16.11
CA LEU A 471 12.71 4.18 -17.44
C LEU A 471 14.23 4.04 -17.54
N CYS A 472 14.70 3.02 -18.26
CA CYS A 472 16.08 2.93 -18.70
C CYS A 472 16.36 3.93 -19.82
N VAL A 473 17.39 4.77 -19.67
CA VAL A 473 17.73 5.83 -20.63
C VAL A 473 19.19 5.76 -21.10
N SER A 474 19.92 4.71 -20.73
CA SER A 474 21.25 4.42 -21.24
C SER A 474 21.59 2.96 -20.97
N THR A 475 22.25 2.29 -21.92
CA THR A 475 22.83 0.96 -21.75
C THR A 475 24.35 1.03 -21.97
N GLY A 476 25.09 0.01 -21.51
CA GLY A 476 26.56 -0.03 -21.61
C GLY A 476 27.14 -0.06 -23.04
N ASN A 477 26.30 -0.10 -24.07
CA ASN A 477 26.69 -0.18 -25.48
C ASN A 477 26.38 1.12 -26.25
N THR A 478 27.00 2.25 -25.88
CA THR A 478 27.00 3.43 -26.77
C THR A 478 28.41 3.79 -27.21
N THR A 479 28.74 3.29 -28.40
CA THR A 479 29.73 3.91 -29.28
C THR A 479 29.35 5.36 -29.52
N THR A 480 30.04 6.24 -28.80
CA THR A 480 30.24 7.66 -29.03
C THR A 480 30.07 8.10 -30.49
N SER A 481 29.13 9.02 -30.73
CA SER A 481 29.26 10.04 -31.77
C SER A 481 28.69 11.34 -31.25
N ALA A 482 29.53 12.05 -30.49
CA ALA A 482 29.33 13.44 -30.14
C ALA A 482 29.36 14.29 -31.42
N SER A 483 28.30 15.06 -31.67
CA SER A 483 28.34 16.19 -32.59
C SER A 483 27.89 17.44 -31.84
N SER A 484 28.89 18.12 -31.30
CA SER A 484 28.86 19.50 -30.83
C SER A 484 28.48 20.46 -31.95
N SER A 485 27.50 21.35 -31.71
CA SER A 485 27.39 22.62 -32.43
C SER A 485 26.68 23.65 -31.55
N ALA A 486 27.49 24.54 -30.98
CA ALA A 486 27.06 25.77 -30.33
C ALA A 486 26.67 26.81 -31.37
N THR A 487 25.60 27.57 -31.18
CA THR A 487 25.50 28.94 -31.72
C THR A 487 24.61 29.80 -30.84
N SER A 488 25.16 30.96 -30.50
CA SER A 488 24.67 31.96 -29.57
C SER A 488 23.59 32.88 -30.16
N SER A 489 22.67 33.29 -29.26
CA SER A 489 22.11 34.64 -29.08
C SER A 489 21.64 35.44 -30.30
N THR A 490 20.34 35.74 -30.33
CA THR A 490 19.82 37.10 -30.55
C THR A 490 18.37 37.20 -30.03
N ALA A 491 18.14 38.05 -29.02
CA ALA A 491 16.84 38.68 -28.76
C ALA A 491 16.83 40.05 -29.48
N PRO A 492 15.69 40.72 -29.77
CA PRO A 492 14.96 41.42 -28.71
C PRO A 492 13.45 41.73 -28.94
N THR A 493 12.85 42.29 -27.86
CA THR A 493 11.87 43.41 -27.80
C THR A 493 10.37 43.23 -28.13
N SER A 494 9.60 43.15 -27.04
CA SER A 494 8.63 44.16 -26.50
C SER A 494 7.32 44.51 -27.23
N SER A 495 6.23 44.47 -26.45
CA SER A 495 5.04 45.38 -26.33
C SER A 495 3.77 44.51 -26.05
N SER A 496 2.77 44.83 -25.23
CA SER A 496 2.25 46.01 -24.52
C SER A 496 1.12 45.52 -23.57
N ALA A 497 1.17 45.76 -22.25
CA ALA A 497 0.38 46.72 -21.44
C ALA A 497 -1.05 46.33 -20.99
N ALA A 498 -1.42 46.81 -19.79
CA ALA A 498 -2.71 46.82 -19.06
C ALA A 498 -2.95 45.58 -18.14
N SER A 499 -3.29 45.66 -16.84
CA SER A 499 -3.65 46.75 -15.92
C SER A 499 -3.50 46.27 -14.46
N ALA A 500 -3.34 47.22 -13.54
CA ALA A 500 -2.95 47.05 -12.14
C ALA A 500 -3.95 46.29 -11.23
N SER A 501 -3.38 45.50 -10.31
CA SER A 501 -3.91 45.31 -8.95
C SER A 501 -2.72 45.12 -7.99
N ALA A 502 -2.79 45.76 -6.82
CA ALA A 502 -1.69 45.88 -5.87
C ALA A 502 -1.28 44.52 -5.30
N SER A 503 0.00 44.17 -5.43
CA SER A 503 0.60 42.99 -4.81
C SER A 503 1.78 43.38 -3.92
N PRO A 504 2.05 42.65 -2.81
CA PRO A 504 3.02 43.05 -1.81
C PRO A 504 4.45 42.99 -2.36
N THR A 505 5.30 43.87 -1.85
CA THR A 505 6.75 43.89 -2.09
C THR A 505 7.38 42.49 -2.03
N PRO A 506 8.31 42.14 -2.95
CA PRO A 506 9.00 40.86 -2.92
C PRO A 506 9.81 40.72 -1.63
N VAL A 507 9.55 39.65 -0.87
CA VAL A 507 10.37 39.28 0.30
C VAL A 507 11.76 38.91 -0.19
N ALA A 508 12.81 39.57 0.31
CA ALA A 508 14.18 39.18 0.01
C ALA A 508 14.46 37.81 0.64
N CYS A 509 14.61 36.78 -0.17
CA CYS A 509 14.76 35.41 0.30
C CYS A 509 16.21 35.05 0.63
N ALA A 510 16.44 34.46 1.79
CA ALA A 510 17.74 33.93 2.24
C ALA A 510 17.92 32.44 1.92
N LYS A 511 16.82 31.66 1.86
CA LYS A 511 16.86 30.22 1.56
C LYS A 511 15.66 29.81 0.72
N TYR A 512 15.93 29.10 -0.35
CA TYR A 512 14.92 28.56 -1.25
C TYR A 512 14.73 27.06 -1.03
N TYR A 513 13.51 26.59 -1.25
CA TYR A 513 13.14 25.20 -1.32
C TYR A 513 12.46 24.93 -2.67
N THR A 514 12.81 23.82 -3.31
CA THR A 514 12.14 23.37 -4.52
C THR A 514 11.15 22.28 -4.11
N VAL A 515 9.86 22.52 -4.35
CA VAL A 515 8.76 21.59 -4.07
C VAL A 515 9.06 20.26 -4.75
N ALA A 516 8.93 19.16 -4.01
CA ALA A 516 9.07 17.79 -4.49
C ALA A 516 7.68 17.16 -4.70
N GLY A 517 7.64 16.01 -5.39
CA GLY A 517 6.42 15.19 -5.45
C GLY A 517 5.98 14.78 -4.05
N GLY A 518 4.68 14.90 -3.74
CA GLY A 518 4.13 14.49 -2.44
C GLY A 518 4.42 15.45 -1.28
N ASP A 519 4.94 16.65 -1.54
CA ASP A 519 5.01 17.70 -0.53
C ASP A 519 3.61 18.14 -0.08
N SER A 520 3.48 18.39 1.22
CA SER A 520 2.36 19.12 1.81
C SER A 520 2.90 20.35 2.53
N CYS A 521 2.04 21.32 2.84
CA CYS A 521 2.48 22.49 3.60
C CYS A 521 3.06 22.08 4.94
N TYR A 522 2.47 21.07 5.60
CA TYR A 522 2.98 20.53 6.85
C TYR A 522 4.42 20.02 6.72
N LYS A 523 4.77 19.30 5.64
CA LYS A 523 6.15 18.83 5.40
C LYS A 523 7.13 19.99 5.25
N ILE A 524 6.76 21.00 4.46
CA ILE A 524 7.61 22.16 4.18
C ILE A 524 7.78 23.01 5.45
N ASP A 525 6.68 23.31 6.12
CA ASP A 525 6.62 24.10 7.34
C ASP A 525 7.50 23.50 8.44
N THR A 526 7.32 22.20 8.71
CA THR A 526 8.08 21.48 9.75
C THR A 526 9.56 21.42 9.42
N LYS A 527 9.92 21.12 8.17
CA LYS A 527 11.33 21.03 7.71
C LYS A 527 12.10 22.34 7.89
N TYR A 528 11.43 23.48 7.73
CA TYR A 528 12.08 24.80 7.81
C TYR A 528 11.74 25.58 9.09
N GLY A 529 10.99 24.98 10.03
CA GLY A 529 10.57 25.63 11.27
C GLY A 529 9.67 26.85 11.03
N LEU A 530 8.82 26.77 10.01
CA LEU A 530 7.84 27.79 9.65
C LEU A 530 6.45 27.34 10.12
N THR A 531 5.56 28.29 10.34
CA THR A 531 4.12 28.07 10.32
C THR A 531 3.60 28.24 8.89
N PHE A 532 2.46 27.62 8.56
CA PHE A 532 1.81 27.82 7.25
C PHE A 532 1.60 29.30 6.90
N ALA A 533 1.27 30.13 7.91
CA ALA A 533 1.13 31.57 7.73
C ALA A 533 2.46 32.25 7.38
N GLU A 534 3.58 31.79 7.94
CA GLU A 534 4.92 32.25 7.57
C GLU A 534 5.31 31.78 6.17
N LEU A 535 5.03 30.53 5.80
CA LEU A 535 5.28 30.04 4.43
C LEU A 535 4.49 30.84 3.38
N GLN A 536 3.22 31.12 3.64
CA GLN A 536 2.41 32.01 2.79
C GLN A 536 2.98 33.44 2.74
N ALA A 537 3.42 33.99 3.87
CA ALA A 537 3.98 35.33 3.94
C ALA A 537 5.31 35.46 3.18
N LEU A 538 6.12 34.39 3.16
CA LEU A 538 7.36 34.31 2.37
C LEU A 538 7.07 34.18 0.86
N ASN A 539 5.90 33.68 0.47
CA ASN A 539 5.51 33.35 -0.92
C ASN A 539 4.17 33.97 -1.35
N PRO A 540 3.97 35.29 -1.20
CA PRO A 540 2.65 35.92 -1.34
C PRO A 540 2.07 35.85 -2.75
N THR A 541 2.88 35.58 -3.77
CA THR A 541 2.46 35.51 -5.18
C THR A 541 2.09 34.11 -5.66
N VAL A 542 2.39 33.07 -4.87
CA VAL A 542 2.14 31.66 -5.26
C VAL A 542 0.69 31.26 -5.03
N GLY A 543 0.02 31.86 -4.04
CA GLY A 543 -1.34 31.48 -3.68
C GLY A 543 -1.44 30.11 -3.01
N ILE A 544 -0.44 29.74 -2.19
CA ILE A 544 -0.34 28.47 -1.47
C ILE A 544 -1.64 28.20 -0.67
N ASN A 545 -2.33 27.11 -0.96
CA ASN A 545 -3.50 26.64 -0.22
C ASN A 545 -3.07 25.85 1.02
N LYS A 546 -4.00 25.52 1.93
CA LYS A 546 -3.70 24.95 3.25
C LYS A 546 -2.91 23.63 3.20
N ASP A 547 -3.13 22.85 2.15
CA ASP A 547 -2.58 21.49 2.01
C ASP A 547 -1.41 21.45 1.02
N CYS A 548 -1.05 22.58 0.42
CA CYS A 548 -0.08 22.72 -0.67
C CYS A 548 -0.40 21.91 -1.93
N THR A 549 -1.66 21.48 -2.10
CA THR A 549 -2.12 20.71 -3.28
C THR A 549 -2.10 21.54 -4.57
N ASN A 550 -1.97 22.85 -4.48
CA ASN A 550 -1.80 23.74 -5.63
C ASN A 550 -0.33 23.94 -6.04
N LEU A 551 0.64 23.49 -5.23
CA LEU A 551 2.05 23.57 -5.56
C LEU A 551 2.45 22.46 -6.53
N GLN A 552 3.29 22.79 -7.51
CA GLN A 552 3.79 21.81 -8.47
C GLN A 552 5.20 21.35 -8.07
N PRO A 553 5.54 20.05 -8.18
CA PRO A 553 6.94 19.62 -8.08
C PRO A 553 7.83 20.43 -9.03
N GLY A 554 8.94 20.95 -8.53
CA GLY A 554 9.84 21.89 -9.21
C GLY A 554 9.57 23.36 -8.91
N GLU A 555 8.42 23.71 -8.31
CA GLU A 555 8.12 25.08 -7.91
C GLU A 555 9.05 25.55 -6.78
N VAL A 556 9.56 26.77 -6.85
CA VAL A 556 10.57 27.27 -5.90
C VAL A 556 9.93 28.21 -4.89
N LEU A 557 9.90 27.79 -3.64
CA LEU A 557 9.41 28.54 -2.50
C LEU A 557 10.54 29.20 -1.73
N CYS A 558 10.31 30.41 -1.23
CA CYS A 558 11.12 31.01 -0.19
C CYS A 558 10.78 30.38 1.16
N VAL A 559 11.79 29.87 1.86
CA VAL A 559 11.65 29.20 3.17
C VAL A 559 12.47 29.86 4.27
N ALA A 560 13.17 30.96 3.97
CA ALA A 560 13.73 31.88 4.97
C ALA A 560 13.93 33.26 4.35
N ALA A 561 13.61 34.34 5.07
CA ALA A 561 13.87 35.71 4.63
C ALA A 561 15.27 36.20 5.05
N VAL A 562 15.85 37.14 4.29
CA VAL A 562 17.04 37.89 4.73
C VAL A 562 16.60 38.89 5.81
N LEU A 563 16.98 38.63 7.07
CA LEU A 563 16.79 39.60 8.13
C LEU A 563 17.64 40.85 7.85
N PRO A 564 17.07 42.07 7.90
CA PRO A 564 17.88 43.28 7.86
C PRO A 564 18.82 43.26 9.07
N SER A 565 20.12 43.45 8.81
CA SER A 565 21.18 43.48 9.81
C SER A 565 21.08 44.76 10.67
N SER A 566 20.13 44.78 11.60
CA SER A 566 20.12 45.74 12.70
C SER A 566 20.99 45.20 13.84
N SER A 567 22.22 45.72 13.87
CA SER A 567 23.04 46.06 15.03
C SER A 567 22.58 45.56 16.41
N ALA A 568 23.48 44.79 17.03
CA ALA A 568 23.45 44.31 18.40
C ALA A 568 22.98 45.34 19.45
N SER A 569 22.14 44.88 20.37
CA SER A 569 22.14 45.34 21.76
C SER A 569 21.75 44.18 22.66
N ALA A 570 22.73 43.71 23.43
CA ALA A 570 22.55 42.77 24.51
C ALA A 570 21.74 43.43 25.63
N SER A 571 20.66 42.79 26.06
CA SER A 571 19.99 43.11 27.32
C SER A 571 19.64 41.82 28.05
N THR A 572 20.45 41.52 29.05
CA THR A 572 20.26 40.53 30.08
C THR A 572 18.98 40.87 30.88
N SER A 573 18.03 39.96 30.99
CA SER A 573 17.00 40.04 32.04
C SER A 573 16.52 38.65 32.46
N SER A 574 16.75 38.36 33.72
CA SER A 574 16.22 37.24 34.49
C SER A 574 14.72 37.41 34.77
N ARG A 575 13.96 36.31 34.64
CA ARG A 575 12.63 36.09 35.28
C ARG A 575 12.48 34.59 35.51
N VAL A 576 12.64 34.12 36.74
CA VAL A 576 11.58 33.87 37.75
C VAL A 576 10.67 32.70 37.36
N SER A 577 10.89 31.59 38.07
CA SER A 577 10.05 30.39 38.15
C SER A 577 8.63 30.69 38.59
N SER A 578 7.67 29.92 38.10
CA SER A 578 6.40 29.67 38.78
C SER A 578 6.00 28.23 38.49
N SER A 579 6.31 27.35 39.44
CA SER A 579 5.76 26.00 39.54
C SER A 579 4.31 26.09 40.01
N VAL A 580 3.39 25.46 39.28
CA VAL A 580 2.06 25.12 39.79
C VAL A 580 2.01 23.60 39.90
N SER A 581 2.13 23.14 41.14
CA SER A 581 1.85 21.78 41.57
C SER A 581 0.39 21.70 42.00
N VAL A 582 -0.36 20.74 41.43
CA VAL A 582 -1.66 20.30 41.97
C VAL A 582 -1.42 18.92 42.58
N PRO A 583 -1.64 18.73 43.90
CA PRO A 583 -1.51 17.44 44.54
C PRO A 583 -2.88 16.74 44.70
N LEU A 584 -2.80 15.48 45.15
CA LEU A 584 -3.85 14.67 45.80
C LEU A 584 -4.88 14.05 44.84
N SER A 585 -5.33 12.81 45.02
CA SER A 585 -5.33 11.95 46.20
C SER A 585 -5.63 10.51 45.75
N THR A 586 -4.91 9.56 46.33
CA THR A 586 -5.26 8.14 46.42
C THR A 586 -6.65 7.93 47.03
N GLY A 587 -7.39 6.91 46.58
CA GLY A 587 -8.59 6.47 47.30
C GLY A 587 -9.42 5.39 46.60
N ALA A 588 -9.18 4.13 47.00
CA ALA A 588 -10.15 3.05 47.18
C ALA A 588 -10.92 2.47 45.96
N THR A 589 -10.50 1.24 45.63
CA THR A 589 -11.29 0.02 45.39
C THR A 589 -12.82 0.13 45.55
N THR A 590 -13.56 -0.21 44.51
CA THR A 590 -14.79 -1.02 44.63
C THR A 590 -15.11 -1.70 43.29
N SER A 591 -15.22 -3.02 43.35
CA SER A 591 -15.81 -3.87 42.32
C SER A 591 -17.31 -3.60 42.18
N TYR A 592 -17.80 -3.52 40.95
CA TYR A 592 -19.22 -3.64 40.64
C TYR A 592 -19.40 -4.68 39.53
N SER A 593 -19.92 -5.85 39.93
CA SER A 593 -20.70 -6.73 39.06
C SER A 593 -22.16 -6.31 39.19
N SER A 594 -22.82 -6.02 38.08
CA SER A 594 -24.28 -6.07 38.03
C SER A 594 -24.74 -6.16 36.57
N ALA A 595 -25.12 -7.37 36.19
CA ALA A 595 -26.09 -7.61 35.14
C ALA A 595 -27.37 -6.82 35.44
N THR A 596 -27.93 -6.14 34.44
CA THR A 596 -29.32 -5.69 34.48
C THR A 596 -29.99 -6.17 33.21
N SER A 597 -30.86 -7.17 33.39
CA SER A 597 -31.88 -7.59 32.46
C SER A 597 -32.91 -6.48 32.28
N TYR A 598 -33.19 -6.10 31.04
CA TYR A 598 -34.43 -5.43 30.66
C TYR A 598 -35.35 -6.45 29.99
N SER A 599 -36.49 -6.68 30.61
CA SER A 599 -37.60 -7.46 30.06
C SER A 599 -38.85 -6.59 29.99
N SER A 600 -39.69 -6.97 29.02
CA SER A 600 -41.09 -6.61 28.83
C SER A 600 -41.42 -5.26 28.17
N GLY A 601 -42.05 -5.38 27.02
CA GLY A 601 -42.65 -4.31 26.24
C GLY A 601 -43.33 -4.86 24.98
N PHE A 602 -44.29 -5.78 25.18
CA PHE A 602 -45.17 -6.30 24.13
C PHE A 602 -45.90 -5.14 23.43
N SER A 603 -45.89 -5.12 22.10
CA SER A 603 -47.01 -4.63 21.28
C SER A 603 -47.02 -5.34 19.95
N THR A 604 -47.95 -6.30 19.85
CA THR A 604 -48.35 -7.00 18.64
C THR A 604 -49.00 -6.02 17.67
N ILE A 605 -48.45 -5.86 16.46
CA ILE A 605 -49.21 -5.35 15.31
C ILE A 605 -49.23 -6.44 14.24
N THR A 606 -50.41 -7.03 14.12
CA THR A 606 -50.82 -7.89 13.02
C THR A 606 -51.43 -7.00 11.95
N THR A 607 -50.90 -6.96 10.73
CA THR A 607 -51.69 -6.64 9.53
C THR A 607 -51.01 -7.12 8.25
N SER A 608 -51.65 -8.12 7.65
CA SER A 608 -51.90 -8.33 6.22
C SER A 608 -50.77 -8.15 5.20
N SER A 609 -50.40 -9.29 4.62
CA SER A 609 -50.01 -9.48 3.22
C SER A 609 -50.75 -8.56 2.23
N GLN A 610 -50.01 -7.82 1.41
CA GLN A 610 -50.38 -7.55 0.02
C GLN A 610 -49.14 -7.67 -0.87
N SER A 611 -49.17 -8.71 -1.68
CA SER A 611 -48.39 -8.92 -2.89
C SER A 611 -48.73 -7.87 -3.94
N TYR A 612 -47.74 -7.17 -4.48
CA TYR A 612 -47.86 -6.50 -5.77
C TYR A 612 -47.22 -7.38 -6.85
N ILE A 613 -48.09 -8.02 -7.63
CA ILE A 613 -47.80 -8.54 -8.96
C ILE A 613 -48.07 -7.40 -9.93
N TRP A 614 -47.08 -7.00 -10.72
CA TRP A 614 -47.33 -6.40 -12.03
C TRP A 614 -46.90 -7.39 -13.10
N SER A 615 -47.91 -7.84 -13.83
CA SER A 615 -47.87 -8.81 -14.92
C SER A 615 -47.34 -8.22 -16.21
N ASN A 616 -46.57 -9.04 -16.91
CA ASN A 616 -46.20 -8.97 -18.32
C ASN A 616 -47.35 -8.54 -19.25
N SER A 617 -47.00 -7.73 -20.25
CA SER A 617 -47.67 -7.68 -21.55
C SER A 617 -46.63 -7.81 -22.65
N THR A 618 -46.44 -9.05 -23.09
CA THR A 618 -45.81 -9.43 -24.37
C THR A 618 -46.63 -8.93 -25.56
N SER A 619 -45.97 -8.43 -26.59
CA SER A 619 -46.43 -8.61 -27.97
C SER A 619 -45.24 -8.80 -28.91
N VAL A 620 -45.13 -10.04 -29.39
CA VAL A 620 -44.26 -10.52 -30.47
C VAL A 620 -44.86 -10.13 -31.83
N GLY A 621 -44.02 -9.83 -32.80
CA GLY A 621 -44.38 -9.72 -34.22
C GLY A 621 -43.18 -9.29 -35.07
N THR A 622 -42.25 -10.20 -35.37
CA THR A 622 -42.07 -10.87 -36.68
C THR A 622 -41.66 -9.98 -37.85
N SER A 623 -40.40 -10.21 -38.26
CA SER A 623 -39.96 -10.51 -39.63
C SER A 623 -39.86 -9.42 -40.70
N SER A 624 -38.65 -9.44 -41.30
CA SER A 624 -38.33 -9.36 -42.74
C SER A 624 -37.63 -8.09 -43.23
N MET A 625 -36.33 -8.30 -43.48
CA MET A 625 -35.52 -7.82 -44.61
C MET A 625 -36.13 -6.79 -45.57
N LEU A 626 -35.37 -5.72 -45.82
CA LEU A 626 -34.85 -5.43 -47.17
C LEU A 626 -33.83 -4.28 -47.13
N SER A 627 -32.66 -4.56 -47.70
CA SER A 627 -31.57 -3.63 -48.02
C SER A 627 -31.99 -2.54 -49.02
N ILE A 628 -31.19 -1.47 -49.09
CA ILE A 628 -30.66 -0.74 -50.27
C ILE A 628 -30.53 0.76 -49.91
N ASN A 629 -29.34 1.16 -49.44
CA ASN A 629 -28.35 1.98 -50.17
C ASN A 629 -27.14 2.25 -49.27
#